data_AF-A0A0D9Y335-F1
#
_entry.id   AF-A0A0D9Y335-F1
#
_cell.length_a   1.000
_cell.length_b   1.000
_cell.length_c   1.000
_cell.angle_alpha   90.00
_cell.angle_beta   90.00
_cell.angle_gamma   90.00
#
_symmetry.space_group_name_H-M   'P 1'
#
loop_
_entity.id
_entity.type
_entity.pdbx_description
1 polymer ?
#
loop_
_entity_poly.entity_id
_entity_poly.type
_entity_poly.pdbx_seq_one_letter_code
_entity_poly.pdbx_strand_id
1 'polypeptide(L)'
;MKSFPVAGGRSVSLSLFSDVSNSRELLELMQSGKLEPEVAFLNASLVPDVFPVLAAAHKAVVSQGRESLTTRTLHSELVYNYSGSKHITESLKRCGISDDTSYILAARFDASNEEIKAVEKLICGTEIDLAELETRANQPQILKHYKITPQELSISTLPDAIVCRIAARDAL
;
A
#
# COMPACT_ATOMS: atom_id res chain seq x y z
N MET A 1 -12.32 8.06 3.24
CA MET A 1 -11.02 7.60 3.83
C MET A 1 -10.98 7.60 5.37
N LYS A 2 -10.39 6.55 5.98
CA LYS A 2 -10.08 6.46 7.42
C LYS A 2 -8.62 6.85 7.68
N SER A 3 -8.38 7.77 8.62
CA SER A 3 -7.03 8.29 8.93
C SER A 3 -6.37 7.55 10.09
N PHE A 4 -5.07 7.30 9.98
CA PHE A 4 -4.24 6.62 10.96
C PHE A 4 -2.98 7.44 11.27
N PRO A 5 -2.60 7.58 12.55
CA PRO A 5 -1.35 8.24 12.92
C PRO A 5 -0.14 7.40 12.50
N VAL A 6 0.92 8.07 12.03
CA VAL A 6 2.23 7.47 11.71
C VAL A 6 3.35 8.32 12.33
N ALA A 7 4.62 8.00 12.03
CA ALA A 7 5.78 8.66 12.62
C ALA A 7 5.74 10.20 12.51
N GLY A 8 6.34 10.89 13.49
CA GLY A 8 6.61 12.34 13.38
C GLY A 8 5.37 13.23 13.38
N GLY A 9 4.27 12.80 14.00
CA GLY A 9 3.02 13.58 14.06
C GLY A 9 2.25 13.63 12.74
N ARG A 10 2.62 12.77 11.79
CA ARG A 10 1.97 12.67 10.47
C ARG A 10 0.86 11.64 10.47
N SER A 11 0.08 11.62 9.40
CA SER A 11 -0.99 10.64 9.23
C SER A 11 -1.00 10.03 7.84
N VAL A 12 -1.59 8.85 7.72
CA VAL A 12 -1.94 8.23 6.44
C VAL A 12 -3.42 7.89 6.44
N SER A 13 -4.12 8.36 5.42
CA SER A 13 -5.54 8.09 5.18
C SER A 13 -5.68 6.96 4.17
N LEU A 14 -6.50 5.97 4.50
CA LEU A 14 -6.74 4.77 3.69
C LEU A 14 -8.21 4.68 3.26
N SER A 15 -8.45 4.26 2.02
CA SER A 15 -9.77 3.81 1.53
C SER A 15 -9.62 2.58 0.64
N LEU A 16 -10.58 1.68 0.75
CA LEU A 16 -10.60 0.42 0.04
C LEU A 16 -11.71 0.44 -1.00
N PHE A 17 -11.39 0.05 -2.22
CA PHE A 17 -12.33 0.03 -3.34
C PHE A 17 -12.38 -1.35 -3.99
N SER A 18 -13.60 -1.82 -4.24
CA SER A 18 -13.88 -3.01 -5.03
C SER A 18 -14.56 -2.63 -6.35
N ASP A 19 -14.62 -3.59 -7.28
CA ASP A 19 -15.22 -3.42 -8.60
C ASP A 19 -14.70 -2.20 -9.36
N VAL A 20 -13.40 -1.90 -9.20
CA VAL A 20 -12.76 -0.76 -9.87
C VAL A 20 -12.65 -1.02 -11.36
N SER A 21 -13.13 -0.07 -12.18
CA SER A 21 -13.19 -0.20 -13.64
C SER A 21 -12.20 0.69 -14.40
N ASN A 22 -11.48 1.60 -13.73
CA ASN A 22 -10.59 2.57 -14.36
C ASN A 22 -9.11 2.44 -13.93
N SER A 23 -8.67 1.25 -13.49
CA SER A 23 -7.30 1.04 -13.02
C SER A 23 -6.21 1.31 -14.07
N ARG A 24 -6.50 1.08 -15.36
CA ARG A 24 -5.63 1.50 -16.47
C ARG A 24 -5.39 3.01 -16.48
N GLU A 25 -6.45 3.81 -16.35
CA GLU A 25 -6.35 5.27 -16.33
C GLU A 25 -5.58 5.76 -15.11
N LEU A 26 -5.84 5.17 -13.93
CA LEU A 26 -5.10 5.45 -12.70
C LEU A 26 -3.59 5.16 -12.88
N LEU A 27 -3.25 4.03 -13.48
CA LEU A 27 -1.86 3.64 -13.74
C LEU A 27 -1.18 4.62 -14.71
N GLU A 28 -1.86 5.05 -15.77
CA GLU A 28 -1.35 6.06 -16.70
C GLU A 28 -1.11 7.42 -16.03
N LEU A 29 -2.02 7.87 -15.16
CA LEU A 29 -1.86 9.10 -14.37
C LEU A 29 -0.65 9.01 -13.43
N MET A 30 -0.45 7.87 -12.76
CA MET A 30 0.72 7.64 -11.92
C MET A 30 2.04 7.68 -12.72
N GLN A 31 2.09 6.95 -13.84
CA GLN A 31 3.29 6.85 -14.66
C GLN A 31 3.67 8.17 -15.34
N SER A 32 2.66 8.94 -15.76
CA SER A 32 2.85 10.27 -16.34
C SER A 32 3.13 11.36 -15.29
N GLY A 33 3.01 11.05 -14.00
CA GLY A 33 3.22 12.00 -12.90
C GLY A 33 2.15 13.11 -12.83
N LYS A 34 0.96 12.85 -13.36
CA LYS A 34 -0.17 13.78 -13.43
C LYS A 34 -1.27 13.48 -12.41
N LEU A 35 -1.04 12.52 -11.52
CA LEU A 35 -1.99 12.15 -10.48
C LEU A 35 -2.05 13.25 -9.41
N GLU A 36 -3.17 13.96 -9.35
CA GLU A 36 -3.39 15.05 -8.40
C GLU A 36 -4.78 14.91 -7.72
N PRO A 37 -4.84 14.78 -6.37
CA PRO A 37 -3.71 14.70 -5.44
C PRO A 37 -2.87 13.43 -5.64
N GLU A 38 -1.61 13.46 -5.20
CA GLU A 38 -0.74 12.27 -5.31
C GLU A 38 -1.23 11.17 -4.36
N VAL A 39 -1.46 9.95 -4.86
CA VAL A 39 -1.96 8.82 -4.06
C VAL A 39 -1.12 7.58 -4.31
N ALA A 40 -0.91 6.78 -3.27
CA ALA A 40 -0.40 5.42 -3.42
C ALA A 40 -1.56 4.46 -3.65
N PHE A 41 -1.56 3.73 -4.76
CA PHE A 41 -2.49 2.64 -5.01
C PHE A 41 -1.79 1.30 -4.85
N LEU A 42 -2.31 0.46 -3.94
CA LEU A 42 -1.86 -0.90 -3.74
C LEU A 42 -2.90 -1.88 -4.31
N ASN A 43 -2.45 -3.00 -4.85
CA ASN A 43 -3.32 -4.14 -5.13
C ASN A 43 -3.78 -4.73 -3.79
N ALA A 44 -5.02 -4.47 -3.40
CA ALA A 44 -5.56 -4.86 -2.11
C ALA A 44 -5.65 -6.39 -1.94
N SER A 45 -5.61 -7.16 -3.04
CA SER A 45 -5.54 -8.64 -2.97
C SER A 45 -4.25 -9.12 -2.33
N LEU A 46 -3.22 -8.27 -2.24
CA LEU A 46 -1.95 -8.57 -1.58
C LEU A 46 -1.85 -7.97 -0.18
N VAL A 47 -2.93 -7.37 0.34
CA VAL A 47 -2.97 -6.69 1.63
C VAL A 47 -3.92 -7.45 2.55
N PRO A 48 -3.42 -8.29 3.48
CA PRO A 48 -4.28 -9.06 4.36
C PRO A 48 -4.82 -8.25 5.54
N ASP A 49 -4.17 -7.14 5.89
CA ASP A 49 -4.53 -6.29 7.02
C ASP A 49 -3.97 -4.88 6.84
N VAL A 50 -4.50 -3.91 7.59
CA VAL A 50 -4.02 -2.52 7.59
C VAL A 50 -2.63 -2.39 8.25
N PHE A 51 -2.31 -3.20 9.26
CA PHE A 51 -1.10 -3.09 10.07
C PHE A 51 0.21 -3.13 9.25
N PRO A 52 0.41 -4.05 8.29
CA PRO A 52 1.62 -4.03 7.45
C PRO A 52 1.72 -2.78 6.56
N VAL A 53 0.60 -2.21 6.11
CA VAL A 53 0.58 -0.95 5.37
C VAL A 53 1.01 0.20 6.27
N LEU A 54 0.54 0.25 7.52
CA LEU A 54 0.97 1.26 8.49
C LEU A 54 2.45 1.14 8.84
N ALA A 55 2.99 -0.08 8.96
CA ALA A 55 4.42 -0.29 9.16
C ALA A 55 5.25 0.25 7.98
N ALA A 56 4.81 -0.01 6.75
CA ALA A 56 5.44 0.54 5.55
C ALA A 56 5.33 2.07 5.46
N ALA A 57 4.19 2.64 5.86
CA ALA A 57 3.93 4.07 5.90
C ALA A 57 4.81 4.77 6.94
N HIS A 58 4.90 4.21 8.14
CA HIS A 58 5.78 4.69 9.19
C HIS A 58 7.24 4.70 8.70
N LYS A 59 7.70 3.62 8.08
CA LYS A 59 9.05 3.53 7.50
C LYS A 59 9.27 4.60 6.42
N ALA A 60 8.29 4.81 5.52
CA ALA A 60 8.37 5.81 4.46
C ALA A 60 8.52 7.24 5.02
N VAL A 61 7.73 7.58 6.04
CA VAL A 61 7.81 8.89 6.71
C VAL A 61 9.17 9.09 7.39
N VAL A 62 9.69 8.07 8.06
CA VAL A 62 11.02 8.12 8.68
C VAL A 62 12.11 8.34 7.62
N SER A 63 12.06 7.62 6.50
CA SER A 63 12.99 7.81 5.39
C SER A 63 12.91 9.22 4.80
N GLN A 64 11.70 9.77 4.63
CA GLN A 64 11.55 11.15 4.13
C GLN A 64 12.14 12.18 5.09
N GLY A 65 11.90 12.05 6.39
CA GLY A 65 12.46 12.95 7.41
C GLY A 65 14.00 12.88 7.51
N ARG A 66 14.61 11.82 6.97
CA ARG A 66 16.07 11.64 6.87
C ARG A 66 16.62 11.96 5.48
N GLU A 67 15.80 12.48 4.57
CA GLU A 67 16.17 12.74 3.17
C GLU A 67 16.71 11.48 2.45
N SER A 68 16.22 10.30 2.84
CA SER A 68 16.74 9.01 2.41
C SER A 68 15.67 8.15 1.72
N LEU A 69 14.74 8.79 0.99
CA LEU A 69 13.79 8.07 0.14
C LEU A 69 14.54 7.33 -0.98
N THR A 70 14.15 6.09 -1.22
CA THR A 70 14.71 5.29 -2.33
C THR A 70 13.98 5.60 -3.64
N THR A 71 12.68 5.85 -3.53
CA THR A 71 11.79 6.20 -4.64
C THR A 71 11.59 7.70 -4.74
N ARG A 72 10.91 8.14 -5.80
CA ARG A 72 10.74 9.57 -6.11
C ARG A 72 9.85 10.30 -5.10
N THR A 73 8.87 9.61 -4.51
CA THR A 73 7.83 10.25 -3.70
C THR A 73 7.49 9.42 -2.47
N LEU A 74 6.94 10.05 -1.45
CA LEU A 74 6.51 9.36 -0.23
C LEU A 74 5.48 8.26 -0.51
N HIS A 75 4.58 8.49 -1.49
CA HIS A 75 3.55 7.55 -1.90
C HIS A 75 4.13 6.33 -2.63
N SER A 76 5.09 6.53 -3.54
CA SER A 76 5.81 5.41 -4.15
C SER A 76 6.69 4.65 -3.15
N GLU A 77 7.24 5.35 -2.14
CA GLU A 77 8.03 4.75 -1.06
C GLU A 77 7.18 3.83 -0.19
N LEU A 78 5.91 4.18 0.06
CA LEU A 78 4.96 3.32 0.77
C LEU A 78 4.82 1.96 0.07
N VAL A 79 4.53 1.96 -1.23
CA VAL A 79 4.37 0.71 -2.02
C VAL A 79 5.67 -0.07 -2.08
N TYR A 80 6.80 0.63 -2.26
CA TYR A 80 8.14 0.04 -2.22
C TYR A 80 8.44 -0.63 -0.88
N ASN A 81 8.22 0.06 0.23
CA ASN A 81 8.43 -0.46 1.58
C ASN A 81 7.52 -1.65 1.87
N TYR A 82 6.24 -1.56 1.50
CA TYR A 82 5.26 -2.63 1.67
C TYR A 82 5.73 -3.94 1.03
N SER A 83 6.37 -3.87 -0.14
CA SER A 83 6.82 -5.06 -0.86
C SER A 83 7.84 -5.94 -0.11
N GLY A 84 8.54 -5.39 0.90
CA GLY A 84 9.64 -6.07 1.59
C GLY A 84 10.85 -6.38 0.69
N SER A 85 10.92 -5.84 -0.53
CA SER A 85 11.97 -6.08 -1.53
C SER A 85 12.84 -4.84 -1.75
N LYS A 86 14.11 -5.04 -2.13
CA LYS A 86 15.04 -3.96 -2.53
C LYS A 86 14.93 -3.58 -4.02
N HIS A 87 14.10 -4.28 -4.80
CA HIS A 87 13.95 -4.05 -6.24
C HIS A 87 12.77 -3.13 -6.56
N ILE A 88 13.02 -1.82 -6.67
CA ILE A 88 12.00 -0.78 -6.85
C ILE A 88 10.95 -1.13 -7.92
N THR A 89 11.38 -1.42 -9.15
CA THR A 89 10.46 -1.70 -10.26
C THR A 89 9.57 -2.90 -9.98
N GLU A 90 10.13 -3.97 -9.42
CA GLU A 90 9.37 -5.17 -9.12
C GLU A 90 8.41 -4.96 -7.95
N SER A 91 8.82 -4.18 -6.94
CA SER A 91 7.98 -3.79 -5.83
C SER A 91 6.73 -3.03 -6.29
N LEU A 92 6.91 -2.03 -7.15
CA LEU A 92 5.80 -1.24 -7.69
C LEU A 92 4.89 -2.08 -8.59
N LYS A 93 5.45 -2.96 -9.43
CA LYS A 93 4.66 -3.85 -10.30
C LYS A 93 3.86 -4.89 -9.53
N ARG A 94 4.43 -5.47 -8.47
CA ARG A 94 3.75 -6.53 -7.70
C ARG A 94 2.74 -5.99 -6.72
N CYS A 95 3.14 -5.00 -5.92
CA CYS A 95 2.34 -4.51 -4.80
C CYS A 95 1.48 -3.29 -5.18
N GLY A 96 1.84 -2.58 -6.24
CA GLY A 96 1.00 -1.54 -6.83
C GLY A 96 -0.10 -2.12 -7.72
N ILE A 97 -0.84 -1.25 -8.39
CA ILE A 97 -1.91 -1.63 -9.33
C ILE A 97 -1.37 -1.94 -10.73
N SER A 98 -2.10 -2.80 -11.44
CA SER A 98 -1.99 -3.09 -12.88
C SER A 98 -3.21 -2.53 -13.63
N ASP A 99 -3.22 -2.65 -14.96
CA ASP A 99 -4.30 -2.15 -15.81
C ASP A 99 -5.60 -2.97 -15.73
N ASP A 100 -5.59 -4.09 -15.02
CA ASP A 100 -6.71 -4.99 -14.73
C ASP A 100 -7.03 -5.10 -13.23
N THR A 101 -6.41 -4.29 -12.37
CA THR A 101 -6.69 -4.34 -10.93
C THR A 101 -8.10 -3.82 -10.63
N SER A 102 -8.96 -4.66 -10.06
CA SER A 102 -10.33 -4.30 -9.64
C SER A 102 -10.48 -4.06 -8.14
N TYR A 103 -9.45 -4.39 -7.35
CA TYR A 103 -9.46 -4.31 -5.89
C TYR A 103 -8.26 -3.50 -5.41
N ILE A 104 -8.52 -2.27 -4.98
CA ILE A 104 -7.49 -1.25 -4.75
C ILE A 104 -7.58 -0.71 -3.34
N LEU A 105 -6.42 -0.64 -2.68
CA LEU A 105 -6.25 0.15 -1.45
C LEU A 105 -5.56 1.46 -1.82
N ALA A 106 -6.26 2.57 -1.62
CA ALA A 106 -5.74 3.91 -1.81
C ALA A 106 -5.18 4.47 -0.49
N ALA A 107 -3.99 5.07 -0.55
CA ALA A 107 -3.32 5.66 0.61
C ALA A 107 -2.78 7.05 0.30
N ARG A 108 -3.11 8.03 1.15
CA ARG A 108 -2.67 9.43 1.04
C ARG A 108 -2.13 9.92 2.37
N PHE A 109 -0.92 10.49 2.38
CA PHE A 109 -0.34 11.07 3.59
C PHE A 109 -0.86 12.49 3.85
N ASP A 110 -1.14 12.81 5.12
CA ASP A 110 -1.54 14.14 5.59
C ASP A 110 -2.68 14.77 4.77
N ALA A 111 -3.66 13.94 4.39
CA ALA A 111 -4.72 14.31 3.48
C ALA A 111 -5.66 15.37 4.08
N SER A 112 -5.92 16.45 3.35
CA SER A 112 -7.02 17.37 3.67
C SER A 112 -8.39 16.75 3.34
N ASN A 113 -9.47 17.36 3.84
CA ASN A 113 -10.83 16.91 3.52
C ASN A 113 -11.15 17.05 2.01
N GLU A 114 -10.58 18.07 1.36
CA GLU A 114 -10.71 18.30 -0.08
C GLU A 114 -9.95 17.23 -0.87
N GLU A 115 -8.74 16.89 -0.44
CA GLU A 115 -7.95 15.83 -1.07
C GLU A 115 -8.62 14.47 -0.92
N ILE A 116 -9.16 14.14 0.26
CA ILE A 116 -9.92 12.89 0.48
C ILE A 116 -11.06 12.77 -0.55
N LYS A 117 -11.86 13.83 -0.71
CA LYS A 117 -12.95 13.86 -1.70
C LYS A 117 -12.44 13.80 -3.14
N ALA A 118 -11.27 14.34 -3.43
CA ALA A 118 -10.65 14.26 -4.75
C ALA A 118 -10.20 12.82 -5.04
N VAL A 119 -9.57 12.13 -4.09
CA VAL A 119 -9.18 10.72 -4.21
C VAL A 119 -10.40 9.83 -4.48
N GLU A 120 -11.49 10.01 -3.73
CA GLU A 120 -12.72 9.25 -3.90
C GLU A 120 -13.32 9.42 -5.31
N LYS A 121 -13.17 10.60 -5.93
CA LYS A 121 -13.65 10.86 -7.30
C LYS A 121 -12.73 10.30 -8.40
N LEU A 122 -11.45 10.06 -8.10
CA LEU A 122 -10.49 9.52 -9.08
C LEU A 122 -10.78 8.05 -9.38
N ILE A 123 -11.36 7.30 -8.44
CA ILE A 123 -11.51 5.85 -8.53
C ILE A 123 -12.94 5.51 -8.92
N CYS A 124 -13.13 4.91 -10.09
CA CYS A 124 -14.42 4.39 -10.53
C CYS A 124 -14.63 2.99 -9.97
N GLY A 125 -15.13 2.90 -8.74
CA GLY A 125 -15.46 1.64 -8.06
C GLY A 125 -16.32 1.88 -6.82
N THR A 126 -16.56 0.83 -6.05
CA THR A 126 -17.35 0.89 -4.81
C THR A 126 -16.42 0.94 -3.60
N GLU A 127 -16.47 2.03 -2.83
CA GLU A 127 -15.78 2.09 -1.53
C GLU A 127 -16.42 1.10 -0.55
N ILE A 128 -15.57 0.30 0.11
CA ILE A 128 -15.98 -0.73 1.08
C ILE A 128 -15.14 -0.62 2.36
N ASP A 129 -15.59 -1.29 3.43
CA ASP A 129 -14.90 -1.23 4.73
C ASP A 129 -13.52 -1.90 4.68
N LEU A 130 -12.52 -1.31 5.34
CA LEU A 130 -11.17 -1.89 5.47
C LEU A 130 -11.17 -3.29 6.11
N ALA A 131 -12.22 -3.65 6.86
CA ALA A 131 -12.41 -5.00 7.38
C ALA A 131 -12.53 -6.08 6.28
N GLU A 132 -12.84 -5.70 5.04
CA GLU A 132 -12.92 -6.61 3.90
C GLU A 132 -11.54 -7.05 3.36
N LEU A 133 -10.44 -6.43 3.83
CA LEU A 133 -9.07 -6.77 3.40
C LEU A 133 -8.77 -8.26 3.59
N GLU A 134 -8.97 -8.78 4.80
CA GLU A 134 -8.64 -10.16 5.14
C GLU A 134 -9.44 -11.15 4.28
N THR A 135 -10.74 -10.92 4.14
CA THR A 135 -11.67 -11.81 3.42
C THR A 135 -11.33 -11.94 1.94
N ARG A 136 -10.80 -10.87 1.32
CA ARG A 136 -10.51 -10.80 -0.13
C ARG A 136 -9.02 -10.93 -0.44
N ALA A 137 -8.18 -11.13 0.57
CA ALA A 137 -6.75 -11.31 0.39
C ALA A 137 -6.43 -12.64 -0.31
N ASN A 138 -5.60 -12.60 -1.34
CA ASN A 138 -5.07 -13.78 -2.01
C ASN A 138 -3.93 -14.38 -1.17
N GLN A 139 -4.30 -15.10 -0.11
CA GLN A 139 -3.33 -15.71 0.81
C GLN A 139 -2.27 -16.56 0.08
N PRO A 140 -2.59 -17.45 -0.89
CA PRO A 140 -1.55 -18.20 -1.61
C PRO A 140 -0.49 -17.32 -2.28
N GLN A 141 -0.93 -16.21 -2.91
CA GLN A 141 -0.02 -15.29 -3.57
C GLN A 141 0.82 -14.49 -2.57
N ILE A 142 0.22 -14.05 -1.45
CA ILE A 142 0.91 -13.34 -0.37
C ILE A 142 2.00 -14.23 0.25
N LEU A 143 1.66 -15.48 0.61
CA LEU A 143 2.61 -16.43 1.19
C LEU A 143 3.79 -16.69 0.25
N LYS A 144 3.51 -16.86 -1.05
CA LYS A 144 4.55 -17.03 -2.08
C LYS A 144 5.43 -15.79 -2.22
N HIS A 145 4.84 -14.60 -2.23
CA HIS A 145 5.56 -13.34 -2.42
C HIS A 145 6.51 -13.04 -1.25
N TYR A 146 6.02 -13.15 -0.02
CA TYR A 146 6.82 -12.88 1.20
C TYR A 146 7.64 -14.09 1.68
N LYS A 147 7.54 -15.23 0.98
CA LYS A 147 8.19 -16.50 1.34
C LYS A 147 7.86 -16.90 2.79
N ILE A 148 6.58 -16.79 3.15
CA ILE A 148 6.10 -17.13 4.49
C ILE A 148 5.78 -18.63 4.51
N THR A 149 6.33 -19.32 5.50
CA THR A 149 6.20 -20.78 5.61
C THR A 149 5.08 -21.17 6.58
N PRO A 150 4.49 -22.37 6.45
CA PRO A 150 3.52 -22.87 7.43
C PRO A 150 4.08 -22.93 8.86
N GLN A 151 5.39 -23.20 9.02
CA GLN A 151 6.06 -23.23 10.31
C GLN A 151 6.10 -21.84 10.95
N GLU A 152 6.35 -20.79 10.17
CA GLU A 152 6.30 -19.40 10.65
C GLU A 152 4.89 -19.06 11.15
N LEU A 153 3.85 -19.42 10.38
CA LEU A 153 2.44 -19.19 10.75
C LEU A 153 1.97 -20.02 11.96
N SER A 154 2.74 -21.02 12.39
CA SER A 154 2.43 -21.77 13.63
C SER A 154 2.80 -20.99 14.89
N ILE A 155 3.62 -19.94 14.77
CA ILE A 155 4.12 -19.12 15.89
C ILE A 155 3.88 -17.61 15.70
N SER A 156 3.39 -17.18 14.52
CA SER A 156 3.08 -15.78 14.20
C SER A 156 1.84 -15.66 13.34
N THR A 157 1.33 -14.44 13.18
CA THR A 157 0.22 -14.16 12.25
C THR A 157 0.74 -13.74 10.88
N LEU A 158 -0.12 -13.83 9.85
CA LEU A 158 0.22 -13.39 8.50
C LEU A 158 0.61 -11.89 8.46
N PRO A 159 -0.13 -10.96 9.08
CA PRO A 159 0.28 -9.56 9.16
C PRO A 159 1.65 -9.37 9.85
N ASP A 160 1.91 -10.05 10.96
CA ASP A 160 3.18 -9.94 11.70
C ASP A 160 4.38 -10.42 10.86
N ALA A 161 4.20 -11.53 10.13
CA ALA A 161 5.23 -12.05 9.24
C ALA A 161 5.57 -11.07 8.12
N ILE A 162 4.56 -10.39 7.54
CA ILE A 162 4.78 -9.35 6.52
C ILE A 162 5.52 -8.15 7.12
N VAL A 163 5.08 -7.68 8.29
CA VAL A 163 5.73 -6.57 9.01
C VAL A 163 7.20 -6.89 9.31
N CYS A 164 7.50 -8.14 9.69
CA CYS A 164 8.88 -8.60 9.87
C CYS A 164 9.70 -8.43 8.59
N ARG A 165 9.17 -8.81 7.41
CA ARG A 165 9.87 -8.60 6.11
C ARG A 165 10.05 -7.11 5.80
N ILE A 166 9.07 -6.26 6.07
CA ILE A 166 9.16 -4.81 5.87
C ILE A 166 10.24 -4.19 6.76
N ALA A 167 10.25 -4.55 8.05
CA ALA A 167 11.17 -4.04 9.05
C ALA A 167 12.61 -4.52 8.82
N ALA A 168 12.79 -5.81 8.55
CA ALA A 168 14.10 -6.43 8.38
C ALA A 168 14.68 -6.26 6.98
N ARG A 169 13.93 -5.70 6.00
CA ARG A 169 14.35 -5.58 4.59
C ARG A 169 15.78 -5.07 4.42
N ASP A 170 16.17 -4.06 5.19
CA ASP A 170 17.47 -3.39 5.00
C ASP A 170 18.61 -4.09 5.76
N ALA A 171 18.28 -5.01 6.68
CA ALA A 171 19.24 -5.82 7.44
C ALA A 171 19.51 -7.21 6.82
N LEU A 172 18.61 -7.68 5.95
CA LEU A 172 18.71 -8.95 5.18
C LEU A 172 19.27 -8.69 3.78
#